data_AF-A0AAU6WUE9-F1
#
_entry.id   AF-A0AAU6WUE9-F1
#
_cell.length_a   1.000
_cell.length_b   1.000
_cell.length_c   1.000
_cell.angle_alpha   90.00
_cell.angle_beta   90.00
_cell.angle_gamma   90.00
#
_symmetry.space_group_name_H-M   'P 1'
#
loop_
_entity.id
_entity.type
_entity.pdbx_description
1 polymer ?
#
loop_
_entity_poly.entity_id
_entity_poly.type
_entity_poly.pdbx_seq_one_letter_code
_entity_poly.pdbx_strand_id
1 'polypeptide(L)'
;MKKIILFRIRSMDMGGVPKVLINILENLDREKFEPFLLIELRQGELVKDIPRDIRIVSLVPGREEMSGNKLLLFFRLAVRHLKLKCYRFFPSLQKRKSVYILISKYQSPILPCQRW
;
A
#
# COMPACT_ATOMS: atom_id res chain seq x y z
N MET A 1 13.61 -20.65 -5.47
CA MET A 1 12.96 -19.38 -5.89
C MET A 1 12.19 -18.82 -4.71
N LYS A 2 12.35 -17.53 -4.40
CA LYS A 2 11.57 -16.88 -3.33
C LYS A 2 10.12 -16.71 -3.78
N LYS A 3 9.16 -16.95 -2.89
CA LYS A 3 7.73 -16.74 -3.16
C LYS A 3 7.33 -15.32 -2.76
N ILE A 4 6.66 -14.61 -3.66
CA ILE A 4 6.18 -13.26 -3.41
C ILE A 4 4.82 -13.34 -2.71
N ILE A 5 4.68 -12.66 -1.57
CA ILE A 5 3.42 -12.57 -0.83
C ILE A 5 2.97 -11.12 -0.76
N LEU A 6 1.76 -10.83 -1.24
CA LEU A 6 1.17 -9.51 -1.16
C LEU A 6 0.14 -9.45 -0.02
N PHE A 7 0.45 -8.67 1.00
CA PHE A 7 -0.49 -8.29 2.05
C PHE A 7 -1.22 -7.02 1.62
N ARG A 8 -2.56 -7.05 1.63
CA ARG A 8 -3.41 -5.90 1.29
C ARG A 8 -4.20 -5.47 2.51
N ILE A 9 -3.99 -4.24 2.95
CA ILE A 9 -4.75 -3.63 4.05
C ILE A 9 -5.22 -2.22 3.66
N ARG A 10 -6.30 -1.77 4.30
CA ARG A 10 -6.86 -0.44 4.02
C ARG A 10 -6.06 0.69 4.68
N SER A 11 -5.76 0.55 5.96
CA SER A 11 -5.04 1.55 6.76
C SER A 11 -4.25 0.87 7.89
N MET A 12 -3.29 1.60 8.44
CA MET A 12 -2.44 1.16 9.56
C MET A 12 -2.80 1.93 10.83
N ASP A 13 -4.10 2.00 11.12
CA ASP A 13 -4.61 2.65 12.33
C ASP A 13 -4.34 1.77 13.57
N MET A 14 -4.29 2.39 14.75
CA MET A 14 -4.11 1.68 16.04
C MET A 14 -5.25 0.68 16.25
N GLY A 15 -4.98 -0.61 15.98
CA GLY A 15 -5.98 -1.67 16.02
C GLY A 15 -5.36 -3.06 16.03
N GLY A 16 -6.19 -4.08 16.26
CA GLY A 16 -5.73 -5.47 16.40
C GLY A 16 -5.16 -6.06 15.10
N VAL A 17 -5.84 -5.86 13.96
CA VAL A 17 -5.42 -6.44 12.68
C VAL A 17 -4.07 -5.88 12.20
N PRO A 18 -3.83 -4.55 12.19
CA PRO A 18 -2.53 -4.01 11.81
C PRO A 18 -1.38 -4.47 12.72
N LYS A 19 -1.63 -4.63 14.03
CA LYS A 19 -0.62 -5.13 14.97
C LYS A 19 -0.24 -6.58 14.71
N VAL A 20 -1.24 -7.43 14.44
CA VAL A 20 -1.00 -8.83 14.06
C VAL A 20 -0.25 -8.91 12.73
N LEU A 21 -0.60 -8.04 11.78
CA LEU A 21 0.09 -7.98 10.49
C LEU A 21 1.57 -7.63 10.67
N ILE A 22 1.90 -6.62 11.48
CA ILE A 22 3.30 -6.28 11.77
C ILE A 22 4.03 -7.48 12.39
N ASN A 23 3.41 -8.15 13.36
CA ASN A 23 4.01 -9.33 13.98
C ASN A 23 4.27 -10.47 12.98
N ILE A 24 3.35 -10.70 12.04
CA ILE A 24 3.55 -11.68 10.95
C ILE A 24 4.70 -11.23 10.06
N LEU A 25 4.72 -9.95 9.69
CA LEU A 25 5.76 -9.39 8.84
C LEU A 25 7.13 -9.48 9.50
N GLU A 26 7.26 -9.27 10.80
CA GLU A 26 8.54 -9.40 11.52
C GLU A 26 9.04 -10.85 11.59
N ASN A 27 8.13 -11.81 11.78
CA ASN A 27 8.49 -13.22 11.96
C ASN A 27 8.54 -14.05 10.65
N LEU A 28 8.20 -13.44 9.52
CA LEU A 28 8.16 -14.16 8.24
C LEU A 28 9.58 -14.45 7.70
N ASP A 29 9.85 -15.70 7.36
CA ASP A 29 11.12 -16.16 6.79
C ASP A 29 11.44 -15.46 5.45
N ARG A 30 12.48 -14.61 5.46
CA ARG A 30 12.95 -13.79 4.32
C ARG A 30 13.77 -14.56 3.29
N GLU A 31 14.23 -15.75 3.64
CA GLU A 31 14.94 -16.62 2.70
C GLU A 31 13.95 -17.27 1.73
N LYS A 32 12.74 -17.59 2.23
CA LYS A 32 11.68 -18.24 1.47
C LYS A 32 10.67 -17.27 0.87
N PHE A 33 10.36 -16.16 1.56
CA PHE A 33 9.29 -15.25 1.17
C PHE A 33 9.78 -13.80 1.00
N GLU A 34 9.22 -13.13 -0.02
CA GLU A 34 9.37 -11.70 -0.22
C GLU A 34 8.02 -11.01 0.08
N PRO A 35 7.84 -10.44 1.28
CA PRO A 35 6.61 -9.76 1.65
C PRO A 35 6.51 -8.38 0.99
N PHE A 36 5.34 -8.10 0.43
CA PHE A 36 4.94 -6.78 -0.06
C PHE A 36 3.70 -6.32 0.71
N LEU A 37 3.68 -5.05 1.09
CA LEU A 37 2.55 -4.46 1.80
C LEU A 37 1.89 -3.40 0.92
N LEU A 38 0.67 -3.69 0.46
CA LEU A 38 -0.21 -2.75 -0.22
C LEU A 38 -1.16 -2.12 0.79
N ILE A 39 -1.04 -0.81 0.95
CA ILE A 39 -1.90 0.00 1.82
C ILE A 39 -2.78 0.90 0.94
N GLU A 40 -4.09 0.93 1.17
CA GLU A 40 -4.95 1.86 0.42
C GLU A 40 -4.66 3.32 0.79
N LEU A 41 -4.48 3.59 2.09
CA LEU A 41 -4.20 4.90 2.64
C LEU A 41 -2.93 4.84 3.49
N ARG A 42 -1.86 5.54 3.09
CA ARG A 42 -0.62 5.62 3.87
C ARG A 42 -0.77 6.56 5.07
N GLN A 43 -1.61 6.17 6.02
CA GLN A 43 -1.91 6.93 7.22
C GLN A 43 -2.10 5.96 8.38
N GLY A 44 -1.77 6.44 9.58
CA GLY A 44 -1.93 5.70 10.83
C GLY A 44 -0.62 5.64 11.62
N GLU A 45 -0.73 5.48 12.93
CA GLU A 45 0.42 5.52 13.85
C GLU A 45 1.38 4.35 13.61
N LEU A 46 0.82 3.18 13.29
CA LEU A 46 1.56 1.93 13.08
C LEU A 46 2.29 1.87 11.72
N VAL A 47 2.18 2.92 10.88
CA VAL A 47 2.99 3.01 9.64
C VAL A 47 4.48 3.07 9.98
N LYS A 48 4.83 3.67 11.12
CA LYS A 48 6.23 3.82 11.58
C LYS A 48 6.83 2.51 12.08
N ASP A 49 5.98 1.59 12.51
CA ASP A 49 6.37 0.29 13.08
C ASP A 49 6.56 -0.78 12.00
N ILE A 50 6.26 -0.46 10.73
CA ILE A 50 6.50 -1.39 9.63
C ILE A 50 8.03 -1.49 9.42
N PRO A 51 8.60 -2.70 9.41
CA PRO A 51 10.04 -2.85 9.28
C PRO A 51 10.50 -2.44 7.87
N ARG A 52 11.65 -1.75 7.81
CA ARG A 52 12.13 -1.00 6.63
C ARG A 52 12.55 -1.89 5.45
N ASP A 53 12.79 -3.17 5.71
CA ASP A 53 13.11 -4.20 4.73
C ASP A 53 11.93 -4.54 3.81
N ILE A 54 10.71 -4.15 4.20
CA ILE A 54 9.48 -4.49 3.47
C ILE A 54 9.10 -3.39 2.50
N ARG A 55 8.77 -3.79 1.27
CA ARG A 55 8.32 -2.86 0.23
C ARG A 55 6.86 -2.45 0.46
N ILE A 56 6.66 -1.17 0.79
CA ILE A 56 5.34 -0.57 0.98
C ILE A 56 4.87 0.12 -0.30
N VAL A 57 3.65 -0.19 -0.72
CA VAL A 57 2.97 0.44 -1.86
C VAL A 57 1.68 1.08 -1.36
N SER A 58 1.48 2.36 -1.67
CA SER A 58 0.27 3.08 -1.29
C SER A 58 -0.54 3.52 -2.50
N LEU A 59 -1.87 3.31 -2.48
CA LEU A 59 -2.76 3.81 -3.54
C LEU A 59 -2.98 5.32 -3.47
N VAL A 60 -2.99 5.84 -2.25
CA VAL A 60 -3.28 7.24 -1.95
C VAL A 60 -2.28 7.75 -0.90
N PRO A 61 -1.68 8.93 -1.12
CA PRO A 61 -0.73 9.51 -0.18
C PRO A 61 -1.38 9.83 1.17
N GLY A 62 -0.56 9.77 2.21
CA GLY A 62 -0.93 10.08 3.59
C GLY A 62 -1.20 11.57 3.83
N ARG A 63 -1.87 11.89 4.95
CA ARG A 63 -1.96 13.29 5.41
C ARG A 63 -0.59 13.85 5.77
N GLU A 64 0.29 13.01 6.31
CA GLU A 64 1.64 13.39 6.75
C GLU A 64 2.54 13.84 5.59
N GLU A 65 2.27 13.35 4.38
CA GLU A 65 2.99 13.75 3.16
C GLU A 65 2.44 15.04 2.53
N MET A 66 1.36 15.60 3.09
CA MET A 66 0.70 16.82 2.60
C MET A 66 1.05 18.02 3.48
N SER A 67 2.32 18.43 3.51
CA SER A 67 2.74 19.67 4.17
C SER A 67 2.54 20.87 3.23
N GLY A 68 1.68 21.81 3.61
CA GLY A 68 1.40 23.04 2.85
C GLY A 68 0.27 23.87 3.45
N ASN A 69 -0.09 24.97 2.78
CA ASN A 69 -1.14 25.92 3.23
C ASN A 69 -2.45 25.21 3.58
N LYS A 70 -3.09 25.62 4.70
CA LYS A 70 -4.31 25.00 5.25
C LYS A 70 -5.46 24.88 4.22
N LEU A 71 -5.62 25.86 3.32
CA LEU A 71 -6.64 25.83 2.26
C LEU A 71 -6.35 24.76 1.21
N LEU A 72 -5.11 24.69 0.72
CA LEU A 72 -4.68 23.65 -0.23
C LEU A 72 -4.78 22.26 0.39
N LEU A 73 -4.48 22.11 1.68
CA LEU A 73 -4.66 20.86 2.40
C LEU A 73 -6.14 20.43 2.38
N PHE A 74 -7.08 21.34 2.66
CA PHE A 74 -8.51 21.04 2.61
C PHE A 74 -8.95 20.55 1.23
N PHE A 75 -8.57 21.24 0.15
CA PHE A 75 -8.86 20.80 -1.22
C PHE A 75 -8.21 19.46 -1.56
N ARG A 76 -6.95 19.26 -1.20
CA ARG A 76 -6.24 17.98 -1.39
C ARG A 76 -6.92 16.83 -0.63
N LEU A 77 -7.40 17.09 0.58
CA LEU A 77 -8.16 16.13 1.38
C LEU A 77 -9.54 15.83 0.76
N ALA A 78 -10.22 16.83 0.21
CA ALA A 78 -11.50 16.64 -0.47
C ALA A 78 -11.35 15.81 -1.75
N VAL A 79 -10.36 16.13 -2.59
CA VAL A 79 -10.01 15.34 -3.78
C VAL A 79 -9.66 13.90 -3.40
N ARG A 80 -8.89 13.72 -2.31
CA ARG A 80 -8.57 12.39 -1.76
C ARG A 80 -9.83 11.60 -1.41
N HIS A 81 -10.75 12.24 -0.69
CA HIS A 81 -11.98 11.61 -0.25
C HIS A 81 -12.87 11.23 -1.44
N LEU A 82 -12.97 12.11 -2.44
CA LEU A 82 -13.68 11.84 -3.68
C LEU A 82 -13.07 10.67 -4.44
N LYS A 83 -11.73 10.63 -4.56
CA LYS A 83 -11.00 9.55 -5.25
C LYS A 83 -11.20 8.19 -4.58
N LEU A 84 -11.15 8.13 -3.24
CA LEU A 84 -11.46 6.92 -2.48
C LEU A 84 -12.93 6.50 -2.65
N LYS A 85 -13.86 7.46 -2.69
CA LYS A 85 -15.28 7.21 -2.93
C LYS A 85 -15.51 6.65 -4.34
N CYS A 86 -14.83 7.19 -5.35
CA CYS A 86 -14.84 6.67 -6.71
C CYS A 86 -14.25 5.25 -6.78
N TYR A 87 -13.17 4.95 -6.06
CA TYR A 87 -12.62 3.59 -6.01
C TYR A 87 -13.53 2.58 -5.31
N ARG A 88 -14.31 3.01 -4.31
CA ARG A 88 -15.36 2.17 -3.70
C ARG A 88 -16.51 1.89 -4.67
N PHE A 89 -16.87 2.87 -5.50
CA PHE A 89 -17.99 2.75 -6.45
C PHE A 89 -17.60 1.97 -7.72
N PHE A 90 -16.35 2.12 -8.18
CA PHE A 90 -15.79 1.38 -9.32
C PHE A 90 -14.66 0.44 -8.87
N PRO A 91 -15.00 -0.72 -8.26
CA PRO A 91 -14.00 -1.65 -7.73
C PRO A 91 -13.09 -2.27 -8.81
N SER A 92 -13.56 -2.32 -10.06
CA SER A 92 -12.78 -2.81 -11.22
C SER A 92 -11.54 -1.94 -11.50
N LEU A 93 -11.65 -0.62 -11.33
CA LEU A 93 -10.55 0.32 -11.51
C LEU A 93 -9.53 0.20 -10.38
N GLN A 94 -9.98 -0.03 -9.15
CA GLN A 94 -9.10 -0.19 -7.99
C GLN A 94 -8.22 -1.44 -8.13
N LYS A 95 -8.80 -2.57 -8.55
CA LYS A 95 -8.05 -3.83 -8.77
C LYS A 95 -6.99 -3.67 -9.85
N ARG A 96 -7.36 -3.11 -11.02
CA ARG A 96 -6.42 -2.85 -12.12
C ARG A 96 -5.28 -1.92 -11.70
N LYS A 97 -5.57 -0.85 -10.97
CA LYS A 97 -4.55 0.10 -10.54
C LYS A 97 -3.61 -0.47 -9.48
N SER A 98 -4.15 -1.26 -8.54
CA SER A 98 -3.35 -1.92 -7.50
C SER A 98 -2.34 -2.89 -8.11
N VAL A 99 -2.80 -3.71 -9.07
CA VAL A 99 -1.95 -4.64 -9.82
C VAL A 99 -0.95 -3.88 -10.69
N TYR A 100 -1.38 -2.84 -11.40
CA TYR A 100 -0.48 -2.04 -12.25
C TYR A 100 0.62 -1.33 -11.44
N ILE A 101 0.31 -0.79 -10.25
CA ILE A 101 1.31 -0.13 -9.40
C ILE A 101 2.31 -1.16 -8.85
N LEU A 102 1.85 -2.37 -8.51
CA LEU A 102 2.74 -3.46 -8.10
C LEU A 102 3.67 -3.87 -9.25
N ILE A 103 3.11 -4.03 -10.46
CA ILE A 103 3.88 -4.35 -11.67
C ILE A 103 4.86 -3.22 -12.01
N SER A 104 4.45 -1.95 -11.94
CA SER A 104 5.30 -0.81 -12.33
C SER A 104 6.45 -0.58 -11.36
N LYS A 105 6.28 -0.88 -10.06
CA LYS A 105 7.38 -0.83 -9.06
C LYS A 105 8.25 -2.10 -9.06
N TYR A 106 7.76 -3.20 -9.64
CA TYR A 106 8.50 -4.44 -9.86
C TYR A 106 9.36 -4.38 -11.14
N GLN A 107 8.99 -3.53 -12.10
CA GLN A 107 9.68 -3.31 -13.38
C GLN A 107 10.94 -2.44 -13.26
N SER A 108 11.87 -2.83 -12.39
CA SER A 108 13.27 -2.41 -12.44
C SER A 108 14.13 -3.51 -11.82
N PRO A 109 14.87 -4.30 -12.62
CA PRO A 109 14.49 -5.13 -13.77
C PRO A 109 14.03 -6.53 -13.27
N ILE A 110 13.07 -7.22 -13.89
CA ILE A 110 13.27 -8.18 -14.98
C ILE A 110 11.85 -8.55 -15.44
N LEU A 111 11.47 -8.20 -16.67
CA LEU A 111 10.45 -8.97 -17.39
C LEU A 111 11.12 -10.26 -17.87
N PRO A 112 10.39 -11.38 -17.85
CA PRO A 112 9.79 -11.77 -19.12
C PRO A 112 8.31 -12.15 -18.98
N CYS A 113 7.56 -11.86 -20.06
CA CYS A 113 6.64 -12.77 -20.75
C CYS A 113 6.24 -14.05 -19.98
N GLN A 114 4.96 -14.38 -19.79
CA GLN A 114 4.10 -14.86 -20.87
C GLN A 114 2.62 -14.86 -20.45
N ARG A 115 1.82 -14.68 -21.49
CA ARG A 115 0.37 -14.79 -21.61
C ARG A 115 0.00 -16.26 -21.76
N TRP A 116 -1.02 -16.73 -21.05
CA TRP A 116 -1.86 -17.87 -21.43
C TRP A 116 -3.30 -17.52 -21.05
#